data_AF-A0A2E1XQW8-F1
#
_entry.id   AF-A0A2E1XQW8-F1
#
_cell.length_a   1.000
_cell.length_b   1.000
_cell.length_c   1.000
_cell.angle_alpha   90.00
_cell.angle_beta   90.00
_cell.angle_gamma   90.00
#
_symmetry.space_group_name_H-M   'P 1'
#
loop_
_entity.id
_entity.type
_entity.pdbx_description
1 polymer ?
#
loop_
_entity_poly.entity_id
_entity_poly.type
_entity_poly.pdbx_seq_one_letter_code
_entity_poly.pdbx_strand_id
1 'polypeptide(L)'
;MERIVMTWGLIPKDSLLETIYCGDSETSQTKELNFEIVGNSCKGVDNDFNYDFSVNELWLSNSNLYLAISTNISKYFGVSIAPALIYGGYSFVNDEPDEHSSSFEIIDSEAGVFINDNQKYNGKIYMRYYF
;
A
#
# COMPACT_ATOMS: atom_id res chain seq x y z
N MET A 1 -16.11 10.06 -8.68
CA MET A 1 -14.94 9.69 -7.89
C MET A 1 -13.76 9.88 -8.81
N GLU A 2 -12.84 10.77 -8.44
CA GLU A 2 -11.57 10.91 -9.17
C GLU A 2 -10.79 9.59 -9.06
N ARG A 3 -9.91 9.34 -10.02
CA ARG A 3 -9.05 8.17 -10.02
C ARG A 3 -8.13 8.24 -8.80
N ILE A 4 -8.03 7.13 -8.09
CA ILE A 4 -7.14 6.98 -6.94
C ILE A 4 -6.05 6.00 -7.34
N VAL A 5 -4.77 6.33 -7.14
CA VAL A 5 -3.67 5.39 -7.35
C VAL A 5 -2.97 5.12 -6.02
N MET A 6 -2.78 3.84 -5.72
CA MET A 6 -2.16 3.34 -4.49
C MET A 6 -0.97 2.45 -4.84
N THR A 7 0.20 2.79 -4.33
CA THR A 7 1.39 1.93 -4.36
C THR A 7 1.56 1.30 -3.00
N TRP A 8 1.69 -0.02 -2.97
CA TRP A 8 2.12 -0.76 -1.79
C TRP A 8 3.54 -1.23 -1.99
N GLY A 9 4.42 -1.01 -1.02
CA GLY A 9 5.82 -1.39 -1.12
C GLY A 9 6.31 -2.17 0.09
N LEU A 10 7.15 -3.18 -0.13
CA LEU A 10 7.87 -3.94 0.89
C LEU A 10 9.36 -3.62 0.84
N ILE A 11 9.91 -3.23 1.99
CA ILE A 11 11.35 -3.07 2.18
C ILE A 11 11.94 -4.43 2.58
N PRO A 12 12.93 -4.97 1.85
CA PRO A 12 13.60 -6.20 2.24
C PRO A 12 14.19 -6.12 3.65
N LYS A 13 14.20 -7.25 4.36
CA LYS A 13 14.73 -7.32 5.73
C LYS A 13 16.23 -7.02 5.80
N ASP A 14 16.93 -7.29 4.70
CA ASP A 14 18.36 -7.14 4.49
C ASP A 14 18.72 -5.92 3.62
N SER A 15 17.77 -4.99 3.39
CA SER A 15 18.05 -3.75 2.68
C SER A 15 19.18 -2.98 3.37
N LEU A 16 20.15 -2.52 2.58
CA LEU A 16 21.26 -1.66 3.04
C LEU A 16 21.03 -0.19 2.69
N LEU A 17 19.89 0.14 2.07
CA LEU A 17 19.62 1.48 1.59
C LEU A 17 19.16 2.40 2.72
N GLU A 18 19.80 3.56 2.81
CA GLU A 18 19.47 4.62 3.75
C GLU A 18 18.35 5.53 3.24
N THR A 19 18.05 5.48 1.94
CA THR A 19 16.98 6.25 1.29
C THR A 19 16.14 5.31 0.45
N ILE A 20 14.82 5.43 0.59
CA ILE A 20 13.83 4.68 -0.19
C ILE A 20 13.04 5.68 -1.02
N TYR A 21 13.01 5.47 -2.32
CA TYR A 21 12.22 6.22 -3.30
C TYR A 21 10.95 5.42 -3.62
N CYS A 22 9.82 5.84 -3.06
CA CYS A 22 8.52 5.20 -3.21
C CYS A 22 8.01 5.34 -4.66
N GLY A 23 7.84 4.22 -5.37
CA GLY A 23 7.51 4.21 -6.80
C GLY A 23 8.72 3.93 -7.70
N ASP A 24 9.91 3.80 -7.14
CA ASP A 24 11.13 3.35 -7.83
C ASP A 24 11.68 2.13 -7.09
N SER A 25 11.04 0.99 -7.36
CA SER A 25 11.37 -0.27 -6.73
C SER A 25 12.75 -0.81 -7.12
N GLU A 26 13.26 -0.43 -8.29
CA GLU A 26 14.59 -0.84 -8.76
C GLU A 26 15.69 -0.13 -7.97
N THR A 27 15.66 1.21 -7.91
CA THR A 27 16.65 2.00 -7.16
C THR A 27 16.56 1.69 -5.66
N SER A 28 15.34 1.54 -5.15
CA SER A 28 15.07 1.30 -3.74
C SER A 28 15.20 -0.17 -3.33
N GLN A 29 15.45 -1.07 -4.28
CA GLN A 29 15.47 -2.51 -4.07
C GLN A 29 14.26 -3.02 -3.28
N THR A 30 13.09 -2.39 -3.47
CA THR A 30 11.84 -2.76 -2.82
C THR A 30 11.04 -3.69 -3.73
N LYS A 31 10.00 -4.32 -3.18
CA LYS A 31 8.93 -4.89 -4.02
C LYS A 31 7.77 -3.92 -3.99
N GLU A 32 7.17 -3.63 -5.14
CA GLU A 32 6.00 -2.74 -5.19
C GLU A 32 4.88 -3.34 -6.02
N LEU A 33 3.63 -3.01 -5.68
CA LEU A 33 2.46 -3.23 -6.51
C LEU A 33 1.62 -1.96 -6.55
N ASN A 34 1.13 -1.65 -7.74
CA ASN A 34 0.33 -0.47 -7.98
C ASN A 34 -1.11 -0.86 -8.29
N PHE A 35 -2.05 -0.16 -7.66
CA PHE A 35 -3.48 -0.34 -7.85
C PHE A 35 -4.13 1.00 -8.17
N GLU A 36 -5.17 0.98 -8.98
CA GLU A 36 -6.02 2.14 -9.23
C GLU A 36 -7.48 1.82 -8.89
N ILE A 37 -8.15 2.77 -8.23
CA ILE A 37 -9.59 2.72 -8.02
C ILE A 37 -10.23 3.76 -8.93
N VAL A 38 -11.15 3.29 -9.78
CA VAL A 38 -11.93 4.14 -10.69
C VAL A 38 -13.41 3.74 -10.58
N GLY A 39 -14.22 4.62 -10.01
CA GLY A 39 -15.64 4.34 -9.77
C GLY A 39 -15.81 3.23 -8.73
N ASN A 40 -16.25 2.06 -9.19
CA ASN A 40 -16.55 0.89 -8.37
C ASN A 40 -15.65 -0.31 -8.70
N SER A 41 -14.49 -0.06 -9.28
CA SER A 41 -13.53 -1.09 -9.71
C SER A 41 -12.13 -0.73 -9.22
N CYS A 42 -11.43 -1.73 -8.69
CA CYS A 42 -10.04 -1.66 -8.26
C CYS A 42 -9.19 -2.56 -9.17
N LYS A 43 -8.20 -1.99 -9.84
CA LYS A 43 -7.39 -2.69 -10.85
C LYS A 43 -5.91 -2.57 -10.52
N GLY A 44 -5.14 -3.60 -10.85
CA GLY A 44 -3.70 -3.52 -10.89
C GLY A 44 -3.25 -2.62 -12.04
N VAL A 45 -2.30 -1.74 -11.78
CA VAL A 45 -1.66 -0.90 -12.82
C VAL A 45 -0.56 -1.68 -13.53
N ASP A 46 0.19 -2.47 -12.76
CA ASP A 46 1.37 -3.25 -13.17
C ASP A 46 1.21 -4.75 -12.92
N ASN A 47 -0.03 -5.19 -12.66
CA ASN A 47 -0.35 -6.58 -12.33
C ASN A 47 -1.78 -6.93 -12.78
N ASP A 48 -2.10 -8.22 -12.85
CA ASP A 48 -3.38 -8.72 -13.37
C ASP A 48 -4.56 -8.61 -12.38
N PHE A 49 -4.41 -7.85 -11.28
CA PHE A 49 -5.49 -7.68 -10.31
C PHE A 49 -6.68 -6.93 -10.92
N ASN A 50 -7.89 -7.43 -10.66
CA ASN A 50 -9.12 -6.75 -11.02
C ASN A 50 -10.22 -7.18 -10.06
N TYR A 51 -10.89 -6.22 -9.44
CA TYR A 51 -11.95 -6.47 -8.47
C TYR A 51 -13.00 -5.37 -8.52
N ASP A 52 -14.24 -5.75 -8.82
CA ASP A 52 -15.39 -4.85 -8.73
C ASP A 52 -16.00 -4.94 -7.33
N PHE A 53 -16.35 -3.79 -6.75
CA PHE A 53 -16.80 -3.67 -5.37
C PHE A 53 -17.98 -2.69 -5.25
N SER A 54 -18.70 -2.75 -4.13
CA SER A 54 -19.67 -1.70 -3.78
C SER A 54 -18.95 -0.54 -3.11
N VAL A 55 -19.23 0.71 -3.46
CA VAL A 55 -18.53 1.90 -2.93
C VAL A 55 -18.43 1.93 -1.40
N ASN A 56 -19.42 1.37 -0.69
CA ASN A 56 -19.41 1.27 0.77
C ASN A 56 -18.25 0.40 1.31
N GLU A 57 -17.72 -0.53 0.52
CA GLU A 57 -16.60 -1.40 0.89
C GLU A 57 -15.29 -0.64 1.13
N LEU A 58 -15.15 0.58 0.62
CA LEU A 58 -13.99 1.46 0.89
C LEU A 58 -13.90 1.89 2.36
N TRP A 59 -15.02 1.86 3.08
CA TRP A 59 -15.10 2.32 4.46
C TRP A 59 -15.45 1.19 5.42
N LEU A 60 -15.11 -0.05 5.03
CA LEU A 60 -15.36 -1.26 5.81
C LEU A 60 -14.04 -2.05 5.92
N SER A 61 -13.43 -2.05 7.10
CA SER A 61 -12.13 -2.70 7.34
C SER A 61 -12.11 -4.21 7.09
N ASN A 62 -13.28 -4.85 7.07
CA ASN A 62 -13.49 -6.26 6.79
C ASN A 62 -14.10 -6.53 5.41
N SER A 63 -14.05 -5.57 4.48
CA SER A 63 -14.63 -5.74 3.14
C SER A 63 -13.90 -6.79 2.30
N ASN A 64 -14.61 -7.32 1.31
CA ASN A 64 -14.03 -8.29 0.39
C ASN A 64 -13.00 -7.62 -0.54
N LEU A 65 -13.15 -6.33 -0.82
CA LEU A 65 -12.13 -5.52 -1.51
C LEU A 65 -10.77 -5.63 -0.79
N TYR A 66 -10.71 -5.34 0.51
CA TYR A 66 -9.44 -5.40 1.24
C TYR A 66 -8.90 -6.81 1.41
N LEU A 67 -9.78 -7.81 1.51
CA LEU A 67 -9.37 -9.22 1.48
C LEU A 67 -8.73 -9.60 0.15
N ALA A 68 -9.31 -9.15 -0.98
CA ALA A 68 -8.78 -9.41 -2.31
C ALA A 68 -7.41 -8.74 -2.51
N ILE A 69 -7.30 -7.46 -2.14
CA ILE A 69 -6.03 -6.71 -2.22
C ILE A 69 -4.97 -7.36 -1.31
N SER A 70 -5.31 -7.65 -0.04
CA SER A 70 -4.34 -8.23 0.90
C SER A 70 -3.86 -9.60 0.45
N THR A 71 -4.74 -10.42 -0.15
CA THR A 71 -4.38 -11.72 -0.71
C THR A 71 -3.40 -11.57 -1.87
N ASN A 72 -3.65 -10.63 -2.77
CA ASN A 72 -2.80 -10.36 -3.93
C ASN A 72 -1.41 -9.88 -3.50
N ILE A 73 -1.36 -8.86 -2.63
CA ILE A 73 -0.10 -8.29 -2.12
C ILE A 73 0.67 -9.34 -1.32
N SER A 74 0.00 -10.09 -0.43
CA SER A 74 0.63 -11.14 0.38
C SER A 74 1.32 -12.18 -0.49
N LYS A 75 0.65 -12.62 -1.56
CA LYS A 75 1.20 -13.58 -2.53
C LYS A 75 2.45 -13.03 -3.22
N TYR A 76 2.41 -11.78 -3.69
CA TYR A 76 3.52 -11.17 -4.42
C TYR A 76 4.73 -10.88 -3.52
N PHE A 77 4.48 -10.36 -2.32
CA PHE A 77 5.52 -10.05 -1.35
C PHE A 77 6.11 -11.30 -0.69
N GLY A 78 5.33 -12.38 -0.56
CA GLY A 78 5.72 -13.58 0.17
C GLY A 78 5.61 -13.42 1.68
N VAL A 79 4.70 -12.56 2.14
CA VAL A 79 4.42 -12.28 3.57
C VAL A 79 2.91 -12.30 3.81
N SER A 80 2.47 -12.49 5.05
CA SER A 80 1.04 -12.41 5.39
C SER A 80 0.67 -10.98 5.78
N ILE A 81 -0.29 -10.38 5.06
CA ILE A 81 -0.81 -9.05 5.33
C ILE A 81 -2.30 -9.16 5.62
N ALA A 82 -2.72 -8.66 6.78
CA ALA A 82 -4.13 -8.67 7.16
C ALA A 82 -4.93 -7.65 6.33
N PRO A 83 -6.18 -7.96 5.94
CA PRO A 83 -7.06 -7.02 5.21
C PRO A 83 -7.23 -5.67 5.93
N ALA A 84 -7.38 -5.72 7.26
CA ALA A 84 -7.52 -4.52 8.10
C ALA A 84 -6.30 -3.58 8.00
N LEU A 85 -5.11 -4.11 7.70
CA LEU A 85 -3.95 -3.28 7.40
C LEU A 85 -4.16 -2.56 6.06
N ILE A 86 -4.57 -3.24 4.99
CA ILE A 86 -4.81 -2.55 3.70
C ILE A 86 -5.82 -1.41 3.86
N TYR A 87 -6.90 -1.65 4.60
CA TYR A 87 -7.87 -0.61 4.94
C TYR A 87 -7.25 0.53 5.77
N GLY A 88 -6.51 0.21 6.83
CA GLY A 88 -5.89 1.21 7.70
C GLY A 88 -4.94 2.15 6.95
N GLY A 89 -4.23 1.63 5.94
CA GLY A 89 -3.43 2.46 5.05
C GLY A 89 -4.29 3.36 4.16
N TYR A 90 -5.35 2.81 3.56
CA TYR A 90 -6.30 3.58 2.76
C TYR A 90 -6.97 4.72 3.56
N SER A 91 -7.45 4.45 4.78
CA SER A 91 -8.12 5.45 5.61
C SER A 91 -7.17 6.56 6.04
N PHE A 92 -5.92 6.21 6.37
CA PHE A 92 -4.88 7.18 6.71
C PHE A 92 -4.55 8.13 5.55
N VAL A 93 -4.34 7.62 4.33
CA VAL A 93 -3.99 8.47 3.18
C VAL A 93 -5.14 9.33 2.65
N ASN A 94 -6.37 9.05 3.08
CA ASN A 94 -7.55 9.87 2.80
C ASN A 94 -7.88 10.84 3.96
N ASP A 95 -6.95 11.07 4.90
CA ASP A 95 -7.14 11.93 6.07
C ASP A 95 -8.31 11.53 6.99
N GLU A 96 -8.72 10.26 6.96
CA GLU A 96 -9.74 9.68 7.85
C GLU A 96 -9.18 8.53 8.71
N PRO A 97 -8.09 8.74 9.47
CA PRO A 97 -7.46 7.66 10.22
C PRO A 97 -8.35 7.13 11.35
N ASP A 98 -8.26 5.83 11.60
CA ASP A 98 -8.94 5.16 12.71
C ASP A 98 -8.01 4.17 13.45
N GLU A 99 -8.59 3.29 14.27
CA GLU A 99 -7.82 2.31 15.05
C GLU A 99 -6.94 1.39 14.18
N HIS A 100 -7.31 1.18 12.91
CA HIS A 100 -6.57 0.35 11.96
C HIS A 100 -5.40 1.10 11.29
N SER A 101 -5.40 2.43 11.29
CA SER A 101 -4.34 3.25 10.69
C SER A 101 -3.04 3.26 11.50
N SER A 102 -3.10 2.92 12.78
CA SER A 102 -1.99 3.03 13.74
C SER A 102 -0.82 2.07 13.47
N SER A 103 -1.00 1.09 12.57
CA SER A 103 -0.02 0.04 12.27
C SER A 103 0.98 0.40 11.17
N PHE A 104 0.71 1.46 10.41
CA PHE A 104 1.58 1.84 9.31
C PHE A 104 2.55 2.92 9.70
N GLU A 105 3.80 2.70 9.32
CA GLU A 105 4.72 3.81 9.12
C GLU A 105 4.47 4.34 7.71
N ILE A 106 3.31 4.99 7.54
CA ILE A 106 3.03 5.77 6.35
C ILE A 106 3.97 6.95 6.44
N ILE A 107 5.01 6.86 5.64
CA ILE A 107 5.85 8.01 5.43
C ILE A 107 5.14 8.77 4.34
N ASP A 108 4.43 9.82 4.76
CA ASP A 108 3.94 10.83 3.86
C ASP A 108 5.11 11.25 2.97
N SER A 109 5.04 10.77 1.74
CA SER A 109 5.94 11.18 0.70
C SER A 109 5.10 11.87 -0.34
N GLU A 110 4.51 13.02 0.01
CA GLU A 110 4.21 14.06 -0.98
C GLU A 110 5.37 14.18 -2.01
N ALA A 111 6.62 13.97 -1.56
CA ALA A 111 7.84 13.96 -2.38
C ALA A 111 8.32 12.59 -2.92
N GLY A 112 7.64 11.47 -2.64
CA GLY A 112 8.04 10.14 -3.15
C GLY A 112 9.31 9.53 -2.53
N VAL A 113 9.79 9.99 -1.37
CA VAL A 113 11.06 9.55 -0.77
C VAL A 113 11.04 9.59 0.76
N PHE A 114 11.77 8.68 1.41
CA PHE A 114 12.04 8.73 2.85
C PHE A 114 13.40 8.16 3.28
N ILE A 115 13.81 8.50 4.50
CA ILE A 115 15.08 8.08 5.11
C ILE A 115 14.88 6.81 5.95
N ASN A 116 15.51 5.71 5.53
CA ASN A 116 15.62 4.43 6.24
C ASN A 116 16.89 4.40 7.11
N ASP A 117 17.04 5.40 7.98
CA ASP A 117 18.22 5.55 8.84
C ASP A 117 18.39 4.33 9.76
N ASN A 118 19.61 3.80 9.84
CA ASN A 118 19.95 2.57 10.56
C ASN A 118 19.02 1.39 10.22
N GLN A 119 18.47 1.35 9.00
CA GLN A 119 17.63 0.25 8.51
C GLN A 119 16.37 0.00 9.37
N LYS A 120 15.91 1.02 10.10
CA LYS A 120 14.78 0.92 11.05
C LYS A 120 13.45 0.47 10.41
N TYR A 121 13.33 0.56 9.09
CA TYR A 121 12.14 0.20 8.33
C TYR A 121 12.26 -1.13 7.58
N ASN A 122 13.40 -1.82 7.66
CA ASN A 122 13.57 -3.11 7.02
C ASN A 122 12.50 -4.12 7.43
N GLY A 123 11.95 -4.83 6.45
CA GLY A 123 10.86 -5.79 6.65
C GLY A 123 9.47 -5.17 6.82
N LYS A 124 9.36 -3.85 6.80
CA LYS A 124 8.06 -3.14 6.88
C LYS A 124 7.49 -2.87 5.49
N ILE A 125 6.20 -2.55 5.50
CA ILE A 125 5.42 -2.18 4.32
C ILE A 125 5.11 -0.69 4.41
N TYR A 126 5.21 0.00 3.28
CA TYR A 126 4.73 1.37 3.14
C TYR A 126 3.62 1.45 2.09
N MET A 127 2.85 2.53 2.15
CA MET A 127 1.84 2.88 1.18
C MET A 127 2.13 4.29 0.66
N ARG A 128 1.97 4.49 -0.66
CA ARG A 128 1.94 5.80 -1.29
C ARG A 128 0.60 5.97 -1.99
N TYR A 129 0.10 7.19 -1.99
CA TYR A 129 -1.17 7.57 -2.60
C TYR A 129 -0.97 8.80 -3.49
N TYR A 130 -1.57 8.82 -4.68
CA TYR A 130 -1.55 9.97 -5.58
C TYR A 130 -2.76 9.98 -6.54
N PHE A 131 -3.13 11.17 -7.02
CA PHE A 131 -4.22 11.43 -7.95
C PHE A 131 -3.73 11.45 -9.41
#